data_AF-A0AAV2T3H8-F1
#
_entry.id   AF-A0AAV2T3H8-F1
#
_cell.length_a   1.000
_cell.length_b   1.000
_cell.length_c   1.000
_cell.angle_alpha   90.00
_cell.angle_beta   90.00
_cell.angle_gamma   90.00
#
_symmetry.space_group_name_H-M   'P 1'
#
loop_
_entity.id
_entity.type
_entity.pdbx_description
1 polymer ?
#
loop_
_entity_poly.entity_id
_entity_poly.type
_entity_poly.pdbx_seq_one_letter_code
_entity_poly.pdbx_strand_id
1 'polypeptide(L)'
;MRVRRMMVSTILLIIFSVAEFTGSVKTCSGPGERCSWTPEEFCCEPSKYYCVHDVCKKCRELGDKCLNSNECCMGVCFNLQCSSYESVWEWAKRKGERDKENPNLYYLDDPAEAKDYLT
;
A
#
# COMPACT_ATOMS: atom_id res chain seq x y z
N MET A 1 74.61 33.54 -8.38
CA MET A 1 73.49 33.30 -9.32
C MET A 1 72.32 32.72 -8.54
N ARG A 2 71.19 33.43 -8.50
CA ARG A 2 69.96 33.04 -7.77
C ARG A 2 69.13 32.13 -8.68
N VAL A 3 68.98 30.86 -8.30
CA VAL A 3 68.02 29.95 -8.93
C VAL A 3 66.63 30.28 -8.37
N ARG A 4 65.81 30.98 -9.15
CA ARG A 4 64.41 31.25 -8.80
C ARG A 4 63.62 29.95 -8.94
N ARG A 5 63.13 29.44 -7.81
CA ARG A 5 62.14 28.36 -7.71
C ARG A 5 60.89 28.76 -8.49
N MET A 6 60.69 28.17 -9.67
CA MET A 6 59.38 28.05 -10.29
C MET A 6 58.79 26.72 -9.82
N MET A 7 57.66 26.78 -9.11
CA MET A 7 56.57 25.79 -9.06
C MET A 7 55.63 26.19 -7.91
N VAL A 8 54.95 27.32 -8.08
CA VAL A 8 53.72 27.66 -7.34
C VAL A 8 52.59 27.54 -8.35
N SER A 9 52.17 26.31 -8.61
CA SER A 9 51.02 25.93 -9.43
C SER A 9 51.06 24.41 -9.35
N THR A 10 50.21 23.70 -8.62
CA THR A 10 48.83 23.41 -9.02
C THR A 10 48.23 22.56 -7.88
N ILE A 11 48.25 23.07 -6.64
CA ILE A 11 47.67 22.38 -5.47
C ILE A 11 46.73 23.36 -4.76
N LEU A 12 45.82 23.94 -5.54
CA LEU A 12 44.64 24.63 -5.04
C LEU A 12 43.54 24.19 -6.00
N LEU A 13 42.36 23.85 -5.49
CA LEU A 13 41.14 23.43 -6.20
C LEU A 13 40.90 21.91 -6.34
N ILE A 14 41.11 21.13 -5.26
CA ILE A 14 40.26 19.96 -4.97
C ILE A 14 39.58 20.21 -3.62
N ILE A 15 38.81 21.29 -3.54
CA ILE A 15 37.90 21.56 -2.44
C ILE A 15 36.61 22.03 -3.13
N PHE A 16 35.47 21.43 -2.78
CA PHE A 16 34.15 21.56 -3.42
C PHE A 16 34.10 20.83 -4.78
N SER A 17 33.46 19.67 -4.92
CA SER A 17 32.03 19.48 -4.66
C SER A 17 31.74 18.00 -4.36
N VAL A 18 31.79 17.61 -3.08
CA VAL A 18 30.85 16.58 -2.63
C VAL A 18 29.52 17.31 -2.55
N ALA A 19 28.80 17.34 -3.67
CA ALA A 19 27.38 17.66 -3.62
C ALA A 19 26.78 16.61 -2.70
N GLU A 20 26.51 17.01 -1.46
CA GLU A 20 25.66 16.27 -0.55
C GLU A 20 24.35 16.05 -1.31
N PHE A 21 24.22 14.86 -1.88
CA PHE A 21 22.96 14.34 -2.39
C PHE A 21 22.08 14.15 -1.15
N THR A 22 21.56 15.25 -0.62
CA THR A 22 20.41 15.26 0.27
C THR A 22 19.17 15.01 -0.58
N GLY A 23 19.20 13.90 -1.34
CA GLY A 23 17.98 13.26 -1.79
C GLY A 23 17.29 12.82 -0.52
N SER A 24 16.36 13.65 -0.02
CA SER A 24 15.43 13.24 1.02
C SER A 24 14.82 11.94 0.51
N VAL A 25 15.21 10.81 1.11
CA VAL A 25 14.68 9.50 0.74
C VAL A 25 13.19 9.59 1.01
N LYS A 26 12.39 9.83 -0.04
CA LYS A 26 10.94 9.78 0.06
C LYS A 26 10.61 8.34 0.41
N THR A 27 10.12 8.13 1.62
CA THR A 27 9.75 6.80 2.12
C THR A 27 8.33 6.40 1.72
N CYS A 28 7.61 7.27 1.02
CA CYS A 28 6.24 7.05 0.59
C CYS A 28 5.87 7.91 -0.62
N SER A 29 4.83 7.48 -1.33
CA SER A 29 4.28 8.11 -2.52
C SER A 29 3.02 8.92 -2.21
N GLY A 30 2.95 10.13 -2.75
CA GLY A 30 1.79 11.01 -2.65
C GLY A 30 0.66 10.65 -3.62
N PRO A 31 -0.48 11.36 -3.54
CA PRO A 31 -1.62 11.14 -4.43
C PRO A 31 -1.23 11.30 -5.90
N GLY A 32 -1.54 10.31 -6.74
CA GLY A 32 -1.17 10.33 -8.16
C GLY A 32 0.30 10.03 -8.47
N GLU A 33 1.17 9.89 -7.46
CA GLU A 33 2.54 9.41 -7.66
C GLU A 33 2.57 7.89 -7.88
N ARG A 34 3.65 7.42 -8.48
CA ARG A 34 3.87 5.99 -8.67
C ARG A 34 3.99 5.31 -7.31
N CYS A 35 3.32 4.18 -7.14
CA CYS A 35 3.42 3.34 -5.97
C CYS A 35 3.78 1.91 -6.35
N SER A 36 4.20 1.15 -5.35
CA SER A 36 4.44 -0.29 -5.44
C SER A 36 4.00 -0.98 -4.15
N TRP A 37 4.12 -2.30 -4.11
CA TRP A 37 3.91 -3.11 -2.91
C TRP A 37 5.12 -3.11 -1.97
N THR A 38 6.17 -2.34 -2.29
CA THR A 38 7.38 -2.20 -1.49
C THR A 38 7.18 -1.16 -0.38
N PRO A 39 7.76 -1.38 0.82
CA PRO A 39 7.73 -0.44 1.95
C PRO A 39 8.07 1.01 1.61
N GLU A 40 8.98 1.22 0.67
CA GLU A 40 9.54 2.52 0.27
C GLU A 40 8.65 3.28 -0.73
N GLU A 41 7.72 2.59 -1.39
CA GLU A 41 6.85 3.14 -2.44
C GLU A 41 5.35 2.97 -2.09
N PHE A 42 5.02 2.74 -0.82
CA PHE A 42 3.62 2.78 -0.35
C PHE A 42 3.08 4.19 -0.35
N CYS A 43 1.75 4.32 -0.45
CA CYS A 43 1.09 5.60 -0.34
C CYS A 43 1.20 6.17 1.08
N CYS A 44 1.55 7.46 1.21
CA CYS A 44 1.86 8.11 2.50
C CYS A 44 0.71 8.10 3.54
N GLU A 45 -0.55 7.95 3.09
CA GLU A 45 -1.72 7.84 3.97
C GLU A 45 -2.53 6.59 3.59
N PRO A 46 -2.18 5.39 4.10
CA PRO A 46 -2.87 4.14 3.75
C PRO A 46 -4.34 4.11 4.20
N SER A 47 -4.75 5.03 5.06
CA SER A 47 -6.16 5.24 5.44
C SER A 47 -6.97 6.00 4.38
N LYS A 48 -6.31 6.67 3.42
CA LYS A 48 -6.94 7.50 2.38
C LYS A 48 -6.57 7.09 0.96
N TYR A 49 -5.44 6.42 0.77
CA TYR A 49 -4.95 6.04 -0.55
C TYR A 49 -4.50 4.58 -0.56
N TYR A 50 -4.73 3.93 -1.70
CA TYR A 50 -4.27 2.59 -1.99
C TYR A 50 -3.55 2.56 -3.34
N CYS A 51 -2.66 1.59 -3.50
CA CYS A 51 -1.91 1.43 -4.73
C CYS A 51 -2.73 0.64 -5.75
N VAL A 52 -3.01 1.24 -6.91
CA VAL A 52 -3.71 0.56 -8.00
C VAL A 52 -3.17 1.02 -9.35
N HIS A 53 -2.85 0.05 -10.22
CA HIS A 53 -2.14 0.31 -11.48
C HIS A 53 -0.87 1.15 -11.26
N ASP A 54 -0.10 0.79 -10.24
CA ASP A 54 1.15 1.46 -9.84
C ASP A 54 0.99 2.96 -9.53
N VAL A 55 -0.22 3.42 -9.17
CA VAL A 55 -0.49 4.81 -8.80
C VAL A 55 -1.30 4.88 -7.50
N CYS A 56 -0.92 5.81 -6.62
CA CYS A 56 -1.70 6.09 -5.41
C CYS A 56 -3.04 6.73 -5.76
N LYS A 57 -4.13 5.98 -5.60
CA LYS A 57 -5.50 6.49 -5.78
C LYS A 57 -6.21 6.60 -4.44
N LYS A 58 -7.15 7.54 -4.35
CA LYS A 58 -7.99 7.70 -3.17
C LYS A 58 -8.82 6.43 -2.99
N CYS A 59 -8.79 5.84 -1.78
CA CYS A 59 -9.70 4.77 -1.42
C CYS A 59 -11.13 5.30 -1.25
N ARG A 60 -12.06 4.36 -1.26
CA ARG A 60 -13.50 4.55 -1.15
C ARG A 60 -13.92 4.50 0.31
N GLU A 61 -14.86 5.35 0.67
CA GLU A 61 -15.33 5.45 2.04
C GLU A 61 -16.30 4.31 2.36
N LEU A 62 -16.57 4.07 3.64
CA LEU A 62 -17.55 3.06 4.03
C LEU A 62 -18.93 3.43 3.45
N GLY A 63 -19.61 2.45 2.86
CA GLY A 63 -20.87 2.60 2.14
C GLY A 63 -20.73 2.82 0.62
N ASP A 64 -19.53 3.18 0.14
CA ASP A 64 -19.30 3.33 -1.30
C ASP A 64 -19.26 1.99 -2.03
N LYS A 65 -19.63 2.00 -3.31
CA LYS A 65 -19.53 0.82 -4.16
C LYS A 65 -18.09 0.43 -4.44
N CYS A 66 -17.77 -0.84 -4.32
CA CYS A 66 -16.44 -1.40 -4.57
C CYS A 66 -16.53 -2.69 -5.39
N LEU A 67 -15.41 -3.07 -6.03
CA LEU A 67 -15.22 -4.36 -6.66
C LEU A 67 -14.22 -5.23 -5.87
N ASN A 68 -13.23 -4.59 -5.23
CA ASN A 68 -12.23 -5.26 -4.40
C ASN A 68 -12.02 -4.52 -3.06
N SER A 69 -11.67 -5.26 -2.01
CA SER A 69 -11.38 -4.77 -0.66
C SER A 69 -10.23 -3.77 -0.61
N ASN A 70 -9.25 -3.89 -1.52
CA ASN A 70 -8.15 -2.92 -1.62
C ASN A 70 -8.65 -1.51 -1.95
N GLU A 71 -9.85 -1.37 -2.54
CA GLU A 71 -10.43 -0.06 -2.84
C GLU A 71 -10.99 0.62 -1.59
N CYS A 72 -11.20 -0.08 -0.47
CA CYS A 72 -11.90 0.44 0.69
C CYS A 72 -10.94 1.02 1.74
N CYS A 73 -11.24 2.22 2.23
CA CYS A 73 -10.51 2.84 3.31
C CYS A 73 -10.74 2.07 4.62
N MET A 74 -9.70 1.37 5.12
CA MET A 74 -9.74 0.62 6.39
C MET A 74 -10.96 -0.32 6.51
N GLY A 75 -11.32 -0.97 5.41
CA GLY A 75 -12.47 -1.86 5.34
C GLY A 75 -12.28 -2.97 4.33
N VAL A 76 -13.37 -3.69 4.07
CA VAL A 76 -13.43 -4.80 3.11
C VAL A 76 -14.59 -4.57 2.16
N CYS A 77 -14.45 -5.02 0.92
CA CYS A 77 -15.54 -4.96 -0.03
C CYS A 77 -16.51 -6.11 0.26
N PHE A 78 -17.67 -5.79 0.80
CA PHE A 78 -18.69 -6.76 1.21
C PHE A 78 -20.03 -6.41 0.58
N ASN A 79 -20.64 -7.36 -0.14
CA ASN A 79 -21.85 -7.11 -0.94
C ASN A 79 -21.72 -5.88 -1.86
N LEU A 80 -20.59 -5.77 -2.56
CA LEU A 80 -20.26 -4.67 -3.48
C LEU A 80 -20.22 -3.29 -2.82
N GLN A 81 -20.10 -3.22 -1.48
CA GLN A 81 -19.97 -1.98 -0.72
C GLN A 81 -18.83 -2.06 0.29
N CYS A 82 -18.11 -0.96 0.46
CA CYS A 82 -17.08 -0.86 1.46
C CYS A 82 -17.72 -0.91 2.86
N SER A 83 -17.37 -1.94 3.62
CA SER A 83 -17.90 -2.19 4.94
C SER A 83 -16.76 -2.27 5.95
N SER A 84 -17.00 -1.88 7.20
CA SER A 84 -15.99 -2.02 8.24
C SER A 84 -15.76 -3.50 8.54
N TYR A 85 -14.53 -3.87 8.89
CA TYR A 85 -14.20 -5.23 9.31
C TYR A 85 -15.11 -5.73 10.44
N GLU A 86 -15.45 -4.87 11.40
CA GLU A 86 -16.36 -5.17 12.50
C GLU A 86 -17.75 -5.55 12.00
N SER A 87 -18.34 -4.77 11.09
CA SER A 87 -19.68 -5.04 10.56
C SER A 87 -19.77 -6.38 9.82
N VAL A 88 -18.72 -6.72 9.07
CA VAL A 88 -18.62 -7.99 8.33
C VAL A 88 -18.38 -9.16 9.29
N TRP A 89 -17.56 -8.96 10.31
CA TRP A 89 -17.32 -9.95 11.36
C TRP A 89 -18.61 -10.29 12.13
N GLU A 90 -19.39 -9.29 12.52
CA GLU A 90 -20.68 -9.50 13.19
C GLU A 90 -21.75 -10.12 12.27
N TRP A 91 -21.69 -9.86 10.97
CA TRP A 91 -22.50 -10.58 10.00
C TRP A 91 -22.09 -12.06 9.92
N ALA A 92 -20.78 -12.35 9.84
CA ALA A 92 -20.25 -13.70 9.71
C ALA A 92 -20.60 -14.55 10.94
N LYS A 93 -20.49 -13.99 12.15
CA LYS A 93 -20.93 -14.63 13.40
C LYS A 93 -22.41 -15.01 13.36
N ARG A 94 -23.29 -14.05 13.05
CA ARG A 94 -24.75 -14.28 12.98
C ARG A 94 -25.12 -15.30 11.92
N LYS A 95 -24.42 -15.31 10.78
CA LYS A 95 -24.60 -16.34 9.76
C LYS A 95 -24.17 -17.71 10.28
N GLY A 96 -23.00 -17.82 10.90
CA GLY A 96 -22.53 -19.06 11.50
C GLY A 96 -23.41 -19.59 12.65
N GLU A 97 -24.05 -18.71 13.42
CA GLU A 97 -25.05 -19.09 14.44
C GLU A 97 -26.37 -19.55 13.80
N ARG A 98 -26.84 -18.88 12.75
CA ARG A 98 -28.04 -19.27 12.01
C ARG A 98 -27.88 -20.62 11.31
N ASP A 99 -26.72 -20.85 10.72
CA ASP A 99 -26.45 -22.09 9.99
C ASP A 99 -26.29 -23.28 10.99
N LYS A 100 -25.90 -23.02 12.25
CA LYS A 100 -25.99 -24.01 13.36
C LYS A 100 -27.42 -24.31 13.81
N GLU A 101 -28.35 -23.36 13.66
CA GLU A 101 -29.76 -23.51 14.02
C GLU A 101 -30.60 -24.16 12.90
N ASN A 102 -30.06 -24.24 11.67
CA ASN A 102 -30.69 -24.92 10.54
C ASN A 102 -29.76 -26.01 9.94
N PRO A 103 -29.74 -27.22 10.51
CA PRO A 103 -28.87 -28.32 10.06
C PRO A 103 -29.22 -28.90 8.67
N ASN A 104 -30.12 -28.29 7.91
CA ASN A 104 -30.51 -28.70 6.56
C ASN A 104 -29.98 -27.78 5.45
N LEU A 105 -29.10 -26.81 5.77
CA LEU A 105 -28.33 -26.12 4.75
C LEU A 105 -27.07 -26.95 4.47
N TYR A 106 -26.99 -27.56 3.28
CA TYR A 106 -25.79 -28.25 2.80
C TYR A 106 -24.57 -27.34 2.96
N TYR A 107 -23.66 -27.73 3.85
CA TYR A 107 -22.33 -27.14 3.92
C TYR A 107 -21.45 -27.81 2.86
N LEU A 108 -20.67 -26.99 2.14
CA LEU A 108 -19.44 -27.48 1.52
C LEU A 108 -18.47 -27.73 2.69
N ASP A 109 -18.46 -28.95 3.20
CA ASP A 109 -17.67 -29.37 4.37
C ASP A 109 -16.16 -29.44 4.11
N ASP A 110 -15.69 -29.10 2.90
CA ASP A 110 -14.29 -29.24 2.51
C ASP A 110 -13.60 -27.88 2.28
N PRO A 111 -12.60 -27.49 3.10
CA PRO A 111 -11.78 -26.31 2.85
C PRO A 111 -10.94 -26.41 1.56
N ALA A 112 -10.91 -27.56 0.88
CA ALA A 112 -10.33 -27.70 -0.46
C ALA A 112 -11.21 -27.09 -1.57
N GLU A 113 -12.54 -27.03 -1.43
CA GLU A 113 -13.46 -26.50 -2.44
C GLU A 113 -13.57 -24.96 -2.44
N ALA A 114 -13.05 -24.29 -1.42
CA ALA A 114 -13.05 -22.83 -1.34
C ALA A 114 -12.03 -22.14 -2.28
N LYS A 115 -11.16 -22.91 -2.95
CA LYS A 115 -10.12 -22.36 -3.84
C LYS A 115 -10.62 -21.96 -5.22
N ASP A 116 -11.76 -22.49 -5.67
CA ASP A 116 -12.29 -22.21 -7.03
C ASP A 116 -13.22 -20.98 -7.08
N TYR A 117 -13.55 -20.39 -5.93
CA TYR A 117 -14.39 -19.17 -5.86
C TYR A 117 -13.57 -17.87 -5.79
N LEU A 118 -12.25 -17.94 -5.96
CA LEU A 118 -11.33 -16.80 -5.96
C LEU A 118 -10.50 -16.70 -7.26
N THR A 119 -11.08 -17.10 -8.39
CA THR A 119 -10.60 -16.72 -9.74
C THR A 119 -11.49 -15.67 -10.37
#